data_AF-A0A3B8YXE9-F1
#
_entry.id   AF-A0A3B8YXE9-F1
#
_cell.length_a   1.000
_cell.length_b   1.000
_cell.length_c   1.000
_cell.angle_alpha   90.00
_cell.angle_beta   90.00
_cell.angle_gamma   90.00
#
_symmetry.space_group_name_H-M   'P 1'
#
loop_
_entity.id
_entity.type
_entity.pdbx_description
1 polymer ?
#
loop_
_entity_poly.entity_id
_entity_poly.type
_entity_poly.pdbx_seq_one_letter_code
_entity_poly.pdbx_strand_id
1 'polypeptide(L)' 'MENEEFDPGVFGDRIREIVRDEPKAFAYDLGLSLSAVYNYMNGRVPTTDVLFRIARYSGQPMEWFLTREVDAFVPRAEAA' A
#
# COMPACT_ATOMS: atom_id res chain seq x y z
N MET A 1 -3.55 -1.18 -24.51
CA MET A 1 -2.94 -1.58 -23.24
C MET A 1 -2.37 -0.30 -22.69
N GLU A 2 -3.17 0.42 -21.90
CA GLU A 2 -2.66 1.55 -21.13
C GLU A 2 -1.63 0.99 -20.16
N ASN A 3 -0.48 1.67 -20.04
CA ASN A 3 0.59 1.19 -19.18
C ASN A 3 0.15 1.40 -17.73
N GLU A 4 0.08 0.32 -16.94
CA GLU A 4 0.05 0.39 -15.48
C GLU A 4 1.37 1.02 -15.01
N GLU A 5 1.41 2.35 -15.04
CA GLU A 5 2.59 3.11 -14.67
C GLU A 5 2.68 3.19 -13.14
N PHE A 6 3.81 2.73 -12.61
CA PHE A 6 4.15 2.86 -11.20
C PHE A 6 4.22 4.35 -10.81
N ASP A 7 3.44 4.76 -9.83
CA ASP A 7 3.39 6.14 -9.36
C ASP A 7 3.65 6.22 -7.83
N PRO A 8 4.84 6.67 -7.41
CA PRO A 8 5.17 6.85 -5.99
C PRO A 8 4.25 7.84 -5.25
N GLY A 9 3.63 8.78 -5.98
CA GLY A 9 2.66 9.72 -5.41
C GLY A 9 1.40 9.02 -4.93
N VAL A 10 0.95 7.99 -5.66
CA VAL A 10 -0.21 7.15 -5.28
C VAL A 10 0.05 6.44 -3.96
N PHE A 11 1.28 5.92 -3.77
CA PHE A 11 1.64 5.21 -2.54
C PHE A 11 1.39 6.06 -1.30
N GLY A 12 1.87 7.31 -1.29
CA GLY A 12 1.68 8.22 -0.15
C GLY A 12 0.21 8.48 0.16
N ASP A 13 -0.60 8.72 -0.88
CA ASP A 13 -2.04 8.97 -0.74
C ASP A 13 -2.77 7.74 -0.17
N ARG A 14 -2.47 6.55 -0.69
CA ARG A 14 -3.03 5.28 -0.19
C ARG A 14 -2.61 4.97 1.24
N ILE A 15 -1.38 5.25 1.61
CA ILE A 15 -0.94 5.08 3.00
C ILE A 15 -1.69 6.05 3.93
N ARG A 16 -1.90 7.30 3.53
CA ARG A 16 -2.72 8.23 4.34
C ARG A 16 -4.16 7.72 4.49
N GLU A 17 -4.73 7.11 3.45
CA GLU A 17 -6.07 6.50 3.49
C GLU A 17 -6.16 5.35 4.51
N ILE A 18 -5.14 4.48 4.57
CA ILE A 18 -5.10 3.34 5.52
C ILE A 18 -4.78 3.80 6.94
N VAL A 19 -3.78 4.68 7.11
CA VAL A 19 -3.30 5.14 8.42
C VAL A 19 -4.32 6.02 9.13
N ARG A 20 -5.10 6.82 8.37
CA ARG A 20 -6.06 7.79 8.90
C ARG A 20 -5.41 8.67 9.97
N ASP A 21 -6.06 8.83 11.12
CA ASP A 21 -5.61 9.65 12.25
C ASP A 21 -4.83 8.84 13.31
N GLU A 22 -4.45 7.59 13.02
CA GLU A 22 -3.86 6.67 14.00
C GLU A 22 -2.44 6.15 13.62
N PRO A 23 -1.46 7.02 13.29
CA PRO A 23 -0.13 6.59 12.84
C PRO A 23 0.65 5.79 13.88
N LYS A 24 0.37 5.98 15.18
CA LYS A 24 1.00 5.21 16.26
C LYS A 24 0.50 3.76 16.31
N ALA A 25 -0.80 3.56 16.15
CA ALA A 25 -1.40 2.21 16.16
C ALA A 25 -0.91 1.43 14.93
N PHE A 26 -0.96 2.06 13.75
CA PHE A 26 -0.43 1.48 12.51
C PHE A 26 1.06 1.08 12.63
N ALA A 27 1.89 1.95 13.22
CA ALA A 27 3.29 1.65 13.46
C ALA A 27 3.46 0.43 14.38
N TYR A 28 2.70 0.37 15.47
CA TYR A 28 2.74 -0.70 16.45
C TYR A 28 2.34 -2.04 15.83
N ASP A 29 1.20 -2.09 15.13
CA ASP A 29 0.65 -3.32 14.54
C ASP A 29 1.59 -3.96 13.51
N LEU A 30 2.31 -3.13 12.74
CA LEU A 30 3.23 -3.59 11.70
C LEU A 30 4.68 -3.76 12.17
N GLY A 31 4.98 -3.42 13.43
CA GLY A 31 6.34 -3.44 13.98
C GLY A 31 7.26 -2.43 13.28
N LEU A 32 6.74 -1.25 12.95
CA LEU A 32 7.45 -0.16 12.27
C LEU A 32 7.77 0.98 13.24
N SER A 33 8.77 1.79 12.89
CA SER A 33 8.97 3.07 13.58
C SER A 33 7.96 4.11 13.10
N LEU A 34 7.57 5.03 13.98
CA LEU A 34 6.68 6.13 13.61
C LEU A 34 7.27 7.00 12.48
N SER A 35 8.60 7.14 12.43
CA SER A 35 9.30 7.85 11.34
C SER A 35 9.15 7.13 10.00
N ALA A 36 9.19 5.79 9.98
CA ALA A 36 8.94 5.03 8.76
C ALA A 36 7.52 5.29 8.24
N VAL A 37 6.52 5.30 9.13
CA VAL A 37 5.13 5.61 8.76
C VAL A 37 5.01 7.00 8.13
N TYR A 38 5.61 8.04 8.72
CA TYR A 38 5.59 9.38 8.12
C TYR A 38 6.32 9.44 6.78
N ASN A 39 7.44 8.74 6.61
CA ASN A 39 8.11 8.65 5.31
C ASN A 39 7.22 8.00 4.26
N TYR A 40 6.46 6.97 4.64
CA TYR A 40 5.53 6.28 3.75
C TYR A 40 4.34 7.17 3.37
N MET A 41 3.77 7.88 4.34
CA MET A 41 2.75 8.91 4.10
C MET A 41 3.27 10.02 3.18
N ASN A 42 4.59 10.25 3.13
CA ASN A 42 5.23 11.21 2.22
C ASN A 42 5.67 10.60 0.88
N GLY A 43 5.23 9.38 0.55
CA GLY A 43 5.45 8.75 -0.75
C GLY A 43 6.76 7.95 -0.85
N ARG A 44 7.52 7.77 0.24
CA ARG A 44 8.66 6.85 0.22
C ARG A 44 8.15 5.42 0.16
N VAL A 45 8.33 4.76 -0.98
CA VAL A 45 7.98 3.35 -1.14
C VAL A 45 8.91 2.49 -0.27
N PRO A 46 8.36 1.56 0.54
CA PRO A 46 9.14 0.71 1.43
C PRO A 46 9.78 -0.47 0.68
N THR A 47 10.55 -1.27 1.39
CA THR A 47 11.02 -2.57 0.88
C THR A 47 9.85 -3.52 0.63
N THR A 48 10.04 -4.49 -0.25
CA THR A 48 9.01 -5.46 -0.65
C THR A 48 8.38 -6.19 0.53
N ASP A 49 9.16 -6.58 1.54
CA ASP A 49 8.67 -7.30 2.73
C ASP A 49 7.74 -6.43 3.60
N VAL A 50 8.05 -5.13 3.70
CA VAL A 50 7.21 -4.17 4.43
C VAL A 50 5.95 -3.87 3.62
N LEU A 51 6.08 -3.68 2.30
CA LEU A 51 4.92 -3.47 1.42
C LEU A 51 3.96 -4.67 1.48
N PHE A 52 4.48 -5.89 1.47
CA PHE A 52 3.68 -7.10 1.62
C PHE A 52 2.94 -7.14 2.97
N ARG A 53 3.60 -6.76 4.08
CA ARG A 53 2.93 -6.66 5.39
C ARG A 53 1.82 -5.62 5.41
N ILE A 54 2.05 -4.45 4.82
CA ILE A 54 1.04 -3.39 4.68
C ILE A 54 -0.16 -3.89 3.87
N ALA A 55 0.08 -4.57 2.74
CA ALA A 55 -0.96 -5.17 1.91
C ALA A 55 -1.81 -6.20 2.67
N ARG A 56 -1.16 -7.05 3.47
CA ARG A 56 -1.87 -8.02 4.32
C ARG A 56 -2.68 -7.35 5.44
N TYR A 57 -2.18 -6.26 6.02
CA TYR A 57 -2.86 -5.51 7.06
C TYR A 57 -4.08 -4.76 6.51
N SER A 58 -3.96 -4.12 5.35
CA SER A 58 -5.03 -3.34 4.73
C SER A 58 -6.07 -4.18 4.00
N GLY A 59 -5.75 -5.43 3.66
CA GLY A 59 -6.56 -6.27 2.77
C GLY A 59 -6.51 -5.83 1.30
N GLN A 60 -5.61 -4.93 0.93
CA GLN A 60 -5.43 -4.46 -0.45
C GLN A 60 -4.23 -5.16 -1.11
N PRO A 61 -4.30 -5.45 -2.43
CA PRO A 61 -3.14 -5.98 -3.16
C PRO A 61 -2.01 -4.94 -3.23
N MET A 62 -0.77 -5.38 -3.48
CA MET A 62 0.39 -4.46 -3.52
C MET A 62 0.25 -3.45 -4.67
N GLU A 63 -0.34 -3.87 -5.78
CA GLU A 63 -0.63 -3.11 -6.98
C GLU A 63 -1.51 -1.89 -6.66
N TRP A 64 -2.51 -2.04 -5.78
CA TRP A 64 -3.38 -0.93 -5.35
C TRP A 64 -2.61 0.23 -4.72
N PHE A 65 -1.45 -0.04 -4.11
CA PHE A 65 -0.59 0.98 -3.54
C PHE A 65 0.36 1.61 -4.57
N LEU A 66 0.59 0.97 -5.71
CA LEU A 66 1.65 1.31 -6.65
C LEU A 66 1.12 1.84 -7.98
N THR A 67 -0.12 1.53 -8.34
CA THR A 67 -0.74 1.90 -9.62
C THR A 67 -2.00 2.73 -9.40
N ARG A 68 -2.29 3.62 -10.36
CA ARG A 68 -3.56 4.38 -10.37
C ARG A 68 -4.74 3.52 -10.83
N GLU A 69 -4.47 2.64 -11.77
CA GLU A 69 -5.44 1.66 -12.27
C GLU A 69 -5.37 0.43 -11.39
N VAL A 70 -6.48 0.14 -10.74
CA VAL A 70 -6.66 -1.07 -9.96
C VAL A 70 -7.64 -1.91 -10.76
N ASP A 71 -7.10 -2.70 -11.70
CA ASP A 71 -7.93 -3.77 -12.23
C ASP A 71 -8.33 -4.65 -11.05
N ALA A 72 -9.62 -4.99 -10.98
CA ALA A 72 -10.10 -5.91 -9.97
C ALA A 72 -9.23 -7.18 -10.08
N PHE A 73 -8.50 -7.50 -9.01
CA PHE A 73 -7.76 -8.76 -8.97
C PHE A 73 -8.80 -9.89 -9.06
N VAL A 74 -9.00 -10.43 -10.26
CA VAL A 74 -9.84 -11.60 -10.49
C VAL A 74 -8.92 -12.81 -10.32
N PRO A 75 -9.08 -13.58 -9.22
CA PRO A 75 -8.30 -14.80 -9.07
C PRO A 75 -8.59 -15.71 -10.27
N ARG A 76 -7.56 -16.22 -10.92
CA ARG A 76 -7.69 -17.10 -12.10
C ARG A 76 -8.59 -18.33 -11.85
N ALA A 77 -8.82 -18.68 -10.58
CA ALA A 77 -9.72 -19.75 -10.17
C ALA A 77 -11.22 -19.48 -10.42
N GLU A 78 -11.63 -18.22 -10.62
CA GLU A 78 -13.04 -17.85 -10.83
C GLU A 78 -13.36 -17.44 -12.27
N ALA A 79 -12.40 -17.53 -13.19
CA ALA A 79 -12.54 -17.11 -14.60
C ALA A 79 -12.99 -18.24 -15.55
N ALA A 80 -13.85 -19.17 -15.07
CA ALA A 80 -14.34 -20.32 -15.83
C ALA A 80 -15.81 -20.18 -16.27
#